data_AF-A0A940VR83-F1
#
_entry.id   AF-A0A940VR83-F1
#
_cell.length_a   1.000
_cell.length_b   1.000
_cell.length_c   1.000
_cell.angle_alpha   90.00
_cell.angle_beta   90.00
_cell.angle_gamma   90.00
#
_symmetry.space_group_name_H-M   'P 1'
#
loop_
_entity.id
_entity.type
_entity.pdbx_description
1 polymer ?
#
loop_
_entity_poly.entity_id
_entity_poly.type
_entity_poly.pdbx_seq_one_letter_code
_entity_poly.pdbx_strand_id
1 'polypeptide(L)'
;MIIGKKDRFAVEFELDQEFGGEWLFGRLGFWIENQQIGDYNLGTSLRDVLFQVKSIVRDNGNRSHEELFGLDKIELYKRIKGALYDCIINEYYQVALDETWARFNVNIPVDVFDGWNLFLVENENLEQARLIAVKLDNKEIYESILKKGEFDEIITSLYKELDKLYEIELAK
;
A
#
# COMPACT_ATOMS: atom_id res chain seq x y z
N MET A 1 -4.61 -14.53 -8.99
CA MET A 1 -5.62 -13.50 -9.32
C MET A 1 -4.94 -12.15 -9.44
N ILE A 2 -5.33 -11.33 -10.42
CA ILE A 2 -4.84 -9.96 -10.58
C ILE A 2 -6.05 -9.02 -10.51
N ILE A 3 -5.93 -7.96 -9.71
CA ILE A 3 -6.93 -6.89 -9.55
C ILE A 3 -6.28 -5.57 -9.96
N GLY A 4 -6.84 -4.87 -10.95
CA GLY A 4 -6.27 -3.64 -11.51
C GLY A 4 -5.51 -3.86 -12.80
N LYS A 5 -4.58 -2.95 -13.14
CA LYS A 5 -3.77 -3.01 -14.37
C LYS A 5 -2.28 -2.84 -14.04
N LYS A 6 -1.47 -3.82 -14.45
CA LYS A 6 -0.03 -3.86 -14.10
C LYS A 6 0.75 -2.64 -14.60
N ASP A 7 0.34 -2.05 -15.71
CA ASP A 7 0.95 -0.84 -16.30
C ASP A 7 0.60 0.45 -15.55
N ARG A 8 -0.28 0.39 -14.54
CA ARG A 8 -0.63 1.51 -13.65
C ARG A 8 -0.40 1.05 -12.22
N PHE A 9 -1.46 0.56 -11.60
CA PHE A 9 -1.44 -0.13 -10.31
C PHE A 9 -2.27 -1.41 -10.39
N ALA A 10 -1.72 -2.51 -9.85
CA ALA A 10 -2.46 -3.74 -9.62
C ALA A 10 -1.98 -4.46 -8.38
N VAL A 11 -2.85 -5.30 -7.83
CA VAL A 11 -2.49 -6.31 -6.85
C VAL A 11 -2.56 -7.68 -7.51
N GLU A 12 -1.54 -8.50 -7.28
CA GLU A 12 -1.52 -9.91 -7.66
C GLU A 12 -1.42 -10.76 -6.41
N PHE A 13 -2.33 -11.73 -6.27
CA PHE A 13 -2.27 -12.69 -5.17
C PHE A 13 -2.72 -14.08 -5.61
N GLU A 14 -2.24 -15.12 -4.94
CA GLU A 14 -2.57 -16.51 -5.22
C GLU A 14 -2.59 -17.29 -3.91
N LEU A 15 -3.52 -18.24 -3.75
CA LEU A 15 -3.51 -19.19 -2.64
C LEU A 15 -2.60 -20.37 -2.99
N ASP A 16 -1.81 -20.83 -2.03
CA ASP A 16 -1.01 -22.04 -2.21
C ASP A 16 -1.91 -23.28 -2.27
N GLN A 17 -1.38 -24.39 -2.83
CA GLN A 17 -2.11 -25.65 -2.87
C GLN A 17 -2.47 -26.17 -1.48
N GLU A 18 -1.56 -25.99 -0.51
CA GLU A 18 -1.75 -26.30 0.90
C GLU A 18 -1.84 -24.99 1.71
N PHE A 19 -2.90 -24.21 1.49
CA PHE A 19 -3.07 -22.87 2.08
C PHE A 19 -3.44 -22.87 3.58
N GLY A 20 -3.46 -24.02 4.25
CA GLY A 20 -3.60 -24.09 5.72
C GLY A 20 -4.98 -23.70 6.27
N GLY A 21 -6.05 -23.79 5.48
CA GLY A 21 -7.41 -23.43 5.93
C GLY A 21 -7.51 -21.93 6.21
N GLU A 22 -7.93 -21.54 7.42
CA GLU A 22 -8.12 -20.14 7.84
C GLU A 22 -6.86 -19.27 7.71
N TRP A 23 -5.66 -19.86 7.69
CA TRP A 23 -4.40 -19.12 7.54
C TRP A 23 -4.22 -18.51 6.15
N LEU A 24 -4.86 -19.11 5.13
CA LEU A 24 -4.83 -18.64 3.74
C LEU A 24 -3.39 -18.39 3.25
N PHE A 25 -2.49 -19.34 3.45
CA PHE A 25 -1.12 -19.21 2.93
C PHE A 25 -1.12 -19.09 1.41
N GLY A 26 -0.30 -18.17 0.91
CA GLY A 26 -0.26 -17.84 -0.49
C GLY A 26 0.79 -16.78 -0.80
N ARG A 27 0.61 -16.10 -1.93
CA ARG A 27 1.52 -15.07 -2.44
C ARG A 27 0.77 -13.78 -2.64
N LEU A 28 1.45 -12.66 -2.42
CA LEU A 28 0.94 -11.32 -2.64
C LEU A 28 2.05 -10.45 -3.21
N GLY A 29 1.72 -9.60 -4.17
CA GLY A 29 2.62 -8.58 -4.68
C GLY A 29 1.84 -7.44 -5.30
N PHE A 30 2.47 -6.27 -5.34
CA PHE A 30 1.93 -5.11 -6.03
C PHE A 30 2.62 -4.94 -7.38
N TRP A 31 1.93 -4.28 -8.30
CA TRP A 31 2.47 -3.84 -9.58
C TRP A 31 2.34 -2.34 -9.67
N ILE A 32 3.43 -1.65 -9.99
CA ILE A 32 3.47 -0.21 -10.24
C ILE A 32 4.26 0.00 -11.52
N GLU A 33 3.64 0.54 -12.58
CA GLU A 33 4.31 0.76 -13.89
C GLU A 33 5.03 -0.51 -14.43
N ASN A 34 4.37 -1.65 -14.37
CA ASN A 34 4.87 -3.00 -14.70
C ASN A 34 6.05 -3.50 -13.83
N GLN A 35 6.40 -2.79 -12.76
CA GLN A 35 7.38 -3.24 -11.80
C GLN A 35 6.69 -3.98 -10.65
N GLN A 36 7.19 -5.18 -10.35
CA GLN A 36 6.71 -5.95 -9.21
C GLN A 36 7.32 -5.38 -7.93
N ILE A 37 6.46 -5.01 -6.99
CA ILE A 37 6.79 -4.48 -5.68
C ILE A 37 6.48 -5.55 -4.64
N GLY A 38 7.42 -5.76 -3.72
CA GLY A 38 7.42 -6.87 -2.76
C GLY A 38 8.09 -8.15 -3.29
N ASP A 39 8.46 -9.05 -2.38
CA ASP A 39 8.99 -10.37 -2.73
C ASP A 39 7.85 -11.38 -2.92
N TYR A 40 7.34 -11.45 -4.15
CA TYR A 40 6.20 -12.31 -4.48
C TYR A 40 6.45 -13.80 -4.22
N ASN A 41 7.71 -14.24 -4.26
CA ASN A 41 8.06 -15.66 -4.13
C ASN A 41 8.28 -16.09 -2.68
N LEU A 42 8.40 -15.16 -1.73
CA LEU A 42 8.58 -15.45 -0.32
C LEU A 42 7.37 -16.18 0.29
N GLY A 43 6.17 -15.89 -0.23
CA GLY A 43 4.92 -16.33 0.37
C GLY A 43 4.56 -15.52 1.61
N THR A 44 3.28 -15.51 1.99
CA THR A 44 2.79 -14.82 3.20
C THR A 44 1.43 -15.38 3.65
N SER A 45 0.98 -14.95 4.81
CA SER A 45 -0.36 -15.21 5.34
C SER A 45 -1.35 -14.21 4.76
N LEU A 46 -2.20 -14.62 3.81
CA LEU A 46 -3.22 -13.72 3.25
C LEU A 46 -4.30 -13.35 4.28
N ARG A 47 -4.45 -14.12 5.36
CA ARG A 47 -5.26 -13.73 6.52
C ARG A 47 -4.68 -12.50 7.22
N ASP A 48 -3.36 -12.47 7.42
CA ASP A 48 -2.73 -11.32 8.07
C ASP A 48 -2.81 -10.09 7.15
N VAL A 49 -2.64 -10.28 5.84
CA VAL A 49 -2.91 -9.25 4.81
C VAL A 49 -4.32 -8.70 4.95
N LEU A 50 -5.36 -9.54 5.04
CA LEU A 50 -6.76 -9.13 5.20
C LEU A 50 -6.93 -8.17 6.39
N PHE A 51 -6.39 -8.54 7.56
CA PHE A 51 -6.55 -7.72 8.76
C PHE A 51 -5.75 -6.42 8.70
N GLN A 52 -4.57 -6.44 8.10
CA GLN A 52 -3.74 -5.24 7.97
C GLN A 52 -4.30 -4.27 6.94
N VAL A 53 -4.77 -4.77 5.79
CA VAL A 53 -5.37 -3.97 4.70
C VAL A 53 -6.62 -3.23 5.16
N LYS A 54 -7.35 -3.74 6.16
CA LYS A 54 -8.51 -3.06 6.75
C LYS A 54 -8.22 -1.62 7.18
N SER A 55 -7.02 -1.37 7.71
CA SER A 55 -6.59 -0.02 8.12
C SER A 55 -6.44 0.91 6.91
N ILE A 56 -5.86 0.41 5.82
CA ILE A 56 -5.70 1.14 4.55
C ILE A 56 -7.08 1.45 3.96
N VAL A 57 -7.99 0.47 3.92
CA VAL A 57 -9.36 0.67 3.39
C VAL A 57 -10.12 1.73 4.18
N ARG A 58 -9.92 1.81 5.51
CA ARG A 58 -10.58 2.82 6.35
C ARG A 58 -10.22 4.25 5.97
N ASP A 59 -9.00 4.46 5.50
CA ASP A 59 -8.48 5.79 5.16
C ASP A 59 -8.73 6.18 3.68
N ASN A 60 -9.50 5.36 2.94
CA ASN A 60 -9.88 5.62 1.55
C ASN A 60 -10.55 6.99 1.36
N GLY A 61 -10.18 7.69 0.29
CA GLY A 61 -10.65 9.03 -0.06
C GLY A 61 -10.22 10.14 0.90
N ASN A 62 -9.44 9.82 1.94
CA ASN A 62 -8.99 10.80 2.93
C ASN A 62 -7.52 11.18 2.74
N ARG A 63 -6.86 10.81 1.63
CA ARG A 63 -5.41 10.96 1.44
C ARG A 63 -5.01 12.23 0.69
N SER A 64 -5.90 13.20 0.61
CA SER A 64 -5.64 14.48 -0.06
C SER A 64 -4.67 15.35 0.72
N HIS A 65 -3.64 15.85 0.03
CA HIS A 65 -2.68 16.83 0.55
C HIS A 65 -1.93 17.53 -0.59
N GLU A 66 -2.31 18.77 -0.89
CA GLU A 66 -1.85 19.50 -2.09
C GLU A 66 -0.36 19.80 -2.06
N GLU A 67 0.18 20.22 -0.92
CA GLU A 67 1.61 20.53 -0.79
C GLU A 67 2.45 19.27 -1.03
N LEU A 68 2.19 18.17 -0.30
CA LEU A 68 2.91 16.92 -0.47
C LEU A 68 2.80 16.39 -1.91
N PHE A 69 1.61 16.47 -2.52
CA PHE A 69 1.41 16.04 -3.90
C PHE A 69 2.33 16.79 -4.88
N GLY A 70 2.52 18.10 -4.68
CA GLY A 70 3.30 18.98 -5.56
C GLY A 70 4.83 18.91 -5.41
N LEU A 71 5.35 18.20 -4.41
CA LEU A 71 6.81 18.07 -4.19
C LEU A 71 7.49 17.19 -5.26
N ASP A 72 8.80 17.28 -5.41
CA ASP A 72 9.52 16.23 -6.12
C ASP A 72 9.48 14.90 -5.33
N LYS A 73 9.69 13.77 -6.02
CA LYS A 73 9.51 12.44 -5.40
C LYS A 73 10.47 12.15 -4.26
N ILE A 74 11.68 12.75 -4.30
CA ILE A 74 12.69 12.54 -3.26
C ILE A 74 12.29 13.32 -2.02
N GLU A 75 11.88 14.58 -2.18
CA GLU A 75 11.43 15.41 -1.06
C GLU A 75 10.12 14.91 -0.45
N LEU A 76 9.14 14.49 -1.28
CA LEU A 76 7.93 13.82 -0.82
C LEU A 76 8.26 12.62 0.08
N TYR A 77 9.09 11.71 -0.43
CA TYR A 77 9.51 10.54 0.34
C TYR A 77 10.21 10.94 1.64
N LYS A 78 11.16 11.87 1.57
CA LYS A 78 11.93 12.32 2.73
C LYS A 78 11.04 12.91 3.83
N ARG A 79 10.05 13.74 3.46
CA ARG A 79 9.14 14.37 4.44
C ARG A 79 8.25 13.34 5.12
N ILE A 80 7.57 12.49 4.33
CA ILE A 80 6.68 11.47 4.90
C ILE A 80 7.50 10.46 5.71
N LYS A 81 8.60 9.95 5.16
CA LYS A 81 9.46 8.98 5.86
C LYS A 81 10.03 9.58 7.14
N GLY A 82 10.51 10.82 7.07
CA GLY A 82 11.07 11.50 8.23
C GLY A 82 10.02 11.66 9.33
N ALA A 83 8.83 12.13 8.97
CA ALA A 83 7.76 12.35 9.94
C ALA A 83 7.24 11.05 10.58
N LEU A 84 7.20 9.94 9.83
CA LEU A 84 6.60 8.69 10.31
C LEU A 84 7.60 7.72 10.96
N TYR A 85 8.87 7.74 10.55
CA TYR A 85 9.84 6.69 10.93
C TYR A 85 11.11 7.21 11.61
N ASP A 86 11.45 8.50 11.48
CA ASP A 86 12.67 8.99 12.14
C ASP A 86 12.45 9.14 13.64
N CYS A 87 13.39 8.63 14.44
CA CYS A 87 13.35 8.76 15.89
C CYS A 87 13.67 10.19 16.38
N ILE A 88 14.09 11.07 15.48
CA ILE A 88 14.43 12.47 15.77
C ILE A 88 13.27 13.33 15.29
N ILE A 89 12.68 14.11 16.20
CA ILE A 89 11.65 15.11 15.88
C ILE A 89 12.23 16.06 14.83
N ASN A 90 11.70 15.98 13.62
CA ASN A 90 12.04 16.91 12.53
C ASN A 90 11.00 18.05 12.46
N GLU A 91 11.27 19.03 11.60
CA GLU A 91 10.42 20.22 11.43
C GLU A 91 8.97 19.90 10.99
N TYR A 92 8.73 18.72 10.41
CA TYR A 92 7.41 18.27 9.96
C TYR A 92 6.70 17.37 10.98
N TYR A 93 7.34 16.97 12.08
CA TYR A 93 6.77 16.00 13.02
C TYR A 93 5.43 16.48 13.61
N GLN A 94 5.37 17.73 14.09
CA GLN A 94 4.13 18.27 14.68
C GLN A 94 3.03 18.41 13.62
N VAL A 95 3.38 18.91 12.43
CA VAL A 95 2.44 19.04 11.30
C VAL A 95 1.89 17.68 10.91
N ALA A 96 2.75 16.65 10.82
CA ALA A 96 2.35 15.30 10.48
C ALA A 96 1.41 14.65 11.50
N LEU A 97 1.56 14.98 12.80
CA LEU A 97 0.64 14.54 13.84
C LEU A 97 -0.72 15.25 13.71
N ASP A 98 -0.70 16.58 13.64
CA ASP A 98 -1.91 17.42 13.59
C ASP A 98 -2.74 17.10 12.35
N GLU A 99 -2.04 16.92 11.22
CA GLU A 99 -2.63 16.58 9.94
C GLU A 99 -2.67 15.08 9.70
N THR A 100 -2.44 14.21 10.68
CA THR A 100 -2.60 12.74 10.61
C THR A 100 -1.97 12.05 9.39
N TRP A 101 -0.71 12.38 9.06
CA TRP A 101 0.03 11.88 7.88
C TRP A 101 0.22 10.35 7.82
N ALA A 102 -0.05 9.64 8.92
CA ALA A 102 -0.02 8.17 8.93
C ALA A 102 -0.92 7.53 7.85
N ARG A 103 -2.02 8.21 7.46
CA ARG A 103 -2.93 7.74 6.40
C ARG A 103 -2.29 7.62 5.02
N PHE A 104 -1.19 8.34 4.78
CA PHE A 104 -0.46 8.27 3.51
C PHE A 104 0.35 7.00 3.40
N ASN A 105 0.66 6.32 4.51
CA ASN A 105 1.31 5.02 4.48
C ASN A 105 0.30 3.96 4.01
N VAL A 106 0.58 3.40 2.83
CA VAL A 106 -0.23 2.32 2.24
C VAL A 106 0.56 1.02 2.13
N ASN A 107 1.69 0.94 2.83
CA ASN A 107 2.44 -0.30 2.97
C ASN A 107 1.65 -1.30 3.81
N ILE A 108 1.55 -2.55 3.35
CA ILE A 108 0.96 -3.63 4.15
C ILE A 108 2.08 -4.20 5.01
N PRO A 109 2.00 -4.15 6.36
CA PRO A 109 3.05 -4.64 7.26
C PRO A 109 3.09 -6.16 7.33
N VAL A 110 3.56 -6.78 6.24
CA VAL A 110 3.84 -8.21 6.08
C VAL A 110 5.21 -8.38 5.45
N ASP A 111 5.82 -9.53 5.70
CA ASP A 111 7.18 -9.91 5.29
C ASP A 111 7.50 -9.67 3.81
N VAL A 112 6.55 -9.91 2.90
CA VAL A 112 6.74 -9.66 1.46
C VAL A 112 7.03 -8.19 1.13
N PHE A 113 6.72 -7.25 2.03
CA PHE A 113 6.96 -5.81 1.86
C PHE A 113 8.01 -5.23 2.82
N ASP A 114 8.73 -6.03 3.60
CA ASP A 114 9.72 -5.53 4.57
C ASP A 114 10.83 -4.67 3.95
N GLY A 115 11.16 -4.94 2.68
CA GLY A 115 12.14 -4.17 1.90
C GLY A 115 11.61 -2.88 1.28
N TRP A 116 10.36 -2.47 1.59
CA TRP A 116 9.66 -1.43 0.86
C TRP A 116 8.93 -0.44 1.77
N ASN A 117 8.91 0.82 1.32
CA ASN A 117 7.99 1.85 1.82
C ASN A 117 7.02 2.21 0.71
N LEU A 118 5.73 2.26 1.01
CA LEU A 118 4.69 2.65 0.05
C LEU A 118 3.86 3.79 0.59
N PHE A 119 3.74 4.86 -0.20
CA PHE A 119 2.92 6.01 0.16
C PHE A 119 1.97 6.42 -0.97
N LEU A 120 0.77 6.84 -0.60
CA LEU A 120 -0.22 7.41 -1.51
C LEU A 120 -0.61 8.81 -1.03
N VAL A 121 -0.53 9.78 -1.93
CA VAL A 121 -1.02 11.14 -1.71
C VAL A 121 -1.96 11.53 -2.84
N GLU A 122 -3.10 12.11 -2.50
CA GLU A 122 -4.12 12.54 -3.46
C GLU A 122 -4.14 14.07 -3.61
N ASN A 123 -4.65 14.52 -4.74
CA ASN A 123 -4.93 15.92 -5.01
C ASN A 123 -6.38 16.07 -5.46
N GLU A 124 -7.19 16.72 -4.63
CA GLU A 124 -8.60 16.99 -4.91
C GLU A 124 -8.79 17.76 -6.22
N ASN A 125 -8.01 18.82 -6.41
CA ASN A 125 -8.20 19.74 -7.54
C ASN A 125 -7.83 19.11 -8.89
N LEU A 126 -6.87 18.19 -8.89
CA LEU A 126 -6.40 17.52 -10.12
C LEU A 126 -7.09 16.19 -10.39
N GLU A 127 -7.92 15.69 -9.46
CA GLU A 127 -8.54 14.35 -9.53
C GLU A 127 -7.50 13.23 -9.76
N GLN A 128 -6.33 13.38 -9.12
CA GLN A 128 -5.19 12.49 -9.27
C GLN A 128 -4.71 11.97 -7.93
N ALA A 129 -4.12 10.77 -7.96
CA ALA A 129 -3.39 10.19 -6.86
C ALA A 129 -1.95 9.89 -7.31
N ARG A 130 -1.02 10.02 -6.38
CA ARG A 130 0.40 9.76 -6.59
C ARG A 130 0.83 8.65 -5.66
N LEU A 131 1.15 7.50 -6.25
CA LEU A 131 1.65 6.33 -5.56
C LEU A 131 3.16 6.29 -5.70
N ILE A 132 3.87 6.24 -4.58
CA ILE A 132 5.32 6.05 -4.54
C ILE A 132 5.66 4.75 -3.81
N ALA A 133 6.55 3.97 -4.38
CA ALA A 133 7.16 2.80 -3.74
C ALA A 133 8.68 2.99 -3.71
N VAL A 134 9.25 2.83 -2.53
CA VAL A 134 10.69 3.04 -2.29
C VAL A 134 11.29 1.75 -1.79
N LYS A 135 12.27 1.23 -2.51
CA LYS A 135 13.05 0.06 -2.10
C LYS A 135 14.13 0.49 -1.10
N LEU A 136 14.15 -0.10 0.09
CA LEU A 136 15.00 0.35 1.19
C LEU A 136 16.49 0.12 0.93
N ASP A 137 16.85 -0.98 0.26
CA ASP A 137 18.24 -1.39 0.04
C ASP A 137 19.02 -0.43 -0.86
N ASN A 138 18.42 -0.03 -1.99
CA ASN A 138 19.07 0.78 -3.02
C ASN A 138 18.46 2.20 -3.15
N LYS A 139 17.44 2.52 -2.35
CA LYS A 139 16.70 3.80 -2.37
C LYS A 139 16.10 4.14 -3.73
N GLU A 140 15.80 3.13 -4.53
CA GLU A 140 15.12 3.31 -5.81
C GLU A 140 13.66 3.68 -5.57
N ILE A 141 13.20 4.74 -6.25
CA ILE A 141 11.84 5.28 -6.12
C ILE A 141 11.08 5.02 -7.41
N TYR A 142 10.09 4.13 -7.30
CA TYR A 142 9.06 3.87 -8.29
C TYR A 142 7.87 4.79 -8.03
N GLU A 143 7.30 5.33 -9.07
CA GLU A 143 6.21 6.31 -8.99
C GLU A 143 5.20 6.04 -10.09
N SER A 144 3.91 6.16 -9.76
CA SER A 144 2.83 6.16 -10.73
C SER A 144 1.81 7.25 -10.40
N ILE A 145 1.29 7.89 -11.45
CA ILE A 145 0.17 8.83 -11.36
C ILE A 145 -1.11 8.09 -11.73
N LEU A 146 -1.98 7.96 -10.75
CA LEU A 146 -3.26 7.27 -10.83
C LEU A 146 -4.40 8.29 -10.88
N LYS A 147 -5.60 7.81 -11.24
CA LYS A 147 -6.81 8.58 -10.96
C LYS A 147 -7.07 8.56 -9.46
N LYS A 148 -7.62 9.64 -8.93
CA LYS A 148 -8.09 9.66 -7.53
C LYS A 148 -9.04 8.48 -7.27
N GLY A 149 -8.86 7.80 -6.13
CA GLY A 149 -9.64 6.61 -5.77
C GLY A 149 -9.29 5.31 -6.52
N GLU A 150 -8.45 5.32 -7.55
CA GLU A 150 -8.09 4.11 -8.30
C GLU A 150 -7.36 3.07 -7.42
N PHE A 151 -6.43 3.54 -6.58
CA PHE A 151 -5.76 2.70 -5.58
C PHE A 151 -6.78 2.12 -4.58
N ASP A 152 -7.66 2.98 -4.07
CA ASP A 152 -8.65 2.62 -3.05
C ASP A 152 -9.65 1.58 -3.56
N GLU A 153 -10.08 1.67 -4.81
CA GLU A 153 -10.95 0.69 -5.47
C GLU A 153 -10.28 -0.69 -5.57
N ILE A 154 -9.01 -0.72 -5.96
CA ILE A 154 -8.23 -1.96 -6.08
C ILE A 154 -8.00 -2.59 -4.71
N ILE A 155 -7.60 -1.81 -3.70
CA ILE A 155 -7.38 -2.30 -2.35
C ILE A 155 -8.67 -2.73 -1.66
N THR A 156 -9.78 -2.02 -1.89
CA THR A 156 -11.11 -2.46 -1.41
C THR A 156 -11.53 -3.77 -2.05
N SER A 157 -11.21 -3.98 -3.33
CA SER A 157 -11.50 -5.22 -4.04
C SER A 157 -10.65 -6.38 -3.50
N LEU A 158 -9.36 -6.15 -3.25
CA LEU A 158 -8.49 -7.12 -2.57
C LEU A 158 -9.08 -7.52 -1.20
N TYR A 159 -9.43 -6.53 -0.38
CA TYR A 159 -10.02 -6.77 0.94
C TYR A 159 -11.27 -7.67 0.85
N LYS A 160 -12.20 -7.35 -0.05
CA LYS A 160 -13.43 -8.13 -0.26
C LYS A 160 -13.17 -9.57 -0.71
N GLU A 161 -12.20 -9.77 -1.60
CA GLU A 161 -11.85 -11.12 -2.07
C GLU A 161 -11.22 -11.95 -0.95
N LEU A 162 -10.29 -11.37 -0.17
CA LEU A 162 -9.68 -12.06 0.96
C LEU A 162 -10.68 -12.35 2.09
N ASP A 163 -11.57 -11.40 2.39
CA ASP A 163 -12.64 -11.55 3.38
C ASP A 163 -13.59 -12.70 3.01
N LYS A 164 -13.98 -12.77 1.73
CA LYS A 164 -14.78 -13.87 1.19
C LYS A 164 -14.08 -15.22 1.32
N LEU A 165 -12.79 -15.30 1.00
CA LEU A 165 -12.01 -16.54 1.15
C LEU A 165 -11.94 -16.96 2.63
N TYR A 166 -11.71 -16.01 3.53
CA TYR A 166 -11.62 -16.24 4.96
C TYR A 166 -12.93 -16.76 5.56
N GLU A 167 -14.07 -16.13 5.23
CA GLU A 167 -15.40 -16.56 5.69
C GLU A 167 -15.78 -17.96 5.19
N ILE A 168 -15.37 -18.34 3.97
CA ILE A 168 -15.58 -19.70 3.45
C ILE A 168 -14.83 -20.74 4.29
N GLU A 169 -13.60 -20.44 4.71
CA GLU A 169 -12.82 -21.37 5.54
C GLU A 169 -13.28 -21.39 7.00
N LEU A 170 -13.73 -20.26 7.56
CA LEU A 170 -14.30 -20.21 8.91
C LEU A 170 -15.62 -21.00 9.04
N ALA A 171 -16.37 -21.14 7.96
CA ALA A 171 -17.65 -21.85 7.96
C ALA A 171 -17.51 -23.37 7.82
N LYS A 172 -16.29 -23.90 7.65
CA LYS A 172 -16.02 -25.35 7.55
C LYS A 172 -15.80 -25.97 8.93
#